data_AF-A0AAX0RZE8-F1
#
_entry.id   AF-A0AAX0RZE8-F1
#
_cell.length_a   1.000
_cell.length_b   1.000
_cell.length_c   1.000
_cell.angle_alpha   90.00
_cell.angle_beta   90.00
_cell.angle_gamma   90.00
#
_symmetry.space_group_name_H-M   'P 1'
#
loop_
_entity.id
_entity.type
_entity.pdbx_description
1 polymer ?
#
loop_
_entity_poly.entity_id
_entity_poly.type
_entity_poly.pdbx_seq_one_letter_code
_entity_poly.pdbx_strand_id
1 'polypeptide(L)'
;MYRPTVRYPDVYKNYIENVYKATDLDRNQIIRLALFVAAHSKEYKSILQKHKIADVPLPCPDWGLDEEGYWTDQNYIKKQNLAPFKITEQGGIKIILG
;
A
#
# COMPACT_ATOMS: atom_id res chain seq x y z
N MET A 1 -4.88 7.56 -11.20
CA MET A 1 -5.27 6.25 -10.65
C MET A 1 -4.86 5.16 -11.64
N TYR A 2 -4.05 4.19 -11.20
CA TYR A 2 -3.73 3.00 -11.99
C TYR A 2 -4.90 2.00 -11.93
N ARG A 3 -5.35 1.45 -13.07
CA ARG A 3 -6.48 0.50 -13.15
C ARG A 3 -6.04 -0.77 -13.90
N PRO A 4 -5.51 -1.78 -13.19
CA PRO A 4 -5.18 -3.06 -13.81
C PRO A 4 -6.45 -3.88 -14.05
N THR A 5 -6.49 -4.62 -15.16
CA THR A 5 -7.46 -5.70 -15.37
C THR A 5 -6.78 -7.02 -15.06
N VAL A 6 -7.18 -7.66 -13.96
CA VAL A 6 -6.63 -8.97 -13.55
C VAL A 6 -7.54 -10.08 -14.07
N ARG A 7 -6.96 -11.10 -14.71
CA ARG A 7 -7.66 -12.32 -15.11
C ARG A 7 -7.34 -13.40 -14.09
N TYR A 8 -8.37 -13.97 -13.47
CA TYR A 8 -8.22 -15.07 -12.51
C TYR A 8 -9.22 -16.19 -12.82
N PRO A 9 -8.91 -17.45 -12.47
CA PRO A 9 -9.88 -18.54 -12.50
C PRO A 9 -11.11 -18.27 -11.63
N ASP A 10 -12.25 -18.89 -11.95
CA ASP A 10 -13.52 -18.67 -11.26
C ASP A 10 -13.48 -18.98 -9.75
N VAL A 11 -12.58 -19.85 -9.29
CA VAL A 11 -12.38 -20.10 -7.86
C VAL A 11 -12.03 -18.82 -7.09
N TYR A 12 -11.20 -17.94 -7.66
CA TYR A 12 -10.84 -16.66 -7.06
C TYR A 12 -12.02 -15.70 -7.09
N LYS A 13 -12.80 -15.69 -8.19
CA LYS A 13 -14.04 -14.91 -8.28
C LYS A 13 -14.98 -15.27 -7.14
N ASN A 14 -15.27 -16.56 -6.98
CA ASN A 14 -16.21 -17.06 -5.99
C ASN A 14 -15.74 -16.76 -4.57
N TYR A 15 -14.43 -16.88 -4.32
CA TYR A 15 -13.85 -16.46 -3.06
C TYR A 15 -14.09 -14.97 -2.77
N ILE A 16 -13.76 -14.08 -3.71
CA ILE A 16 -13.97 -12.63 -3.55
C ILE A 16 -15.44 -12.29 -3.36
N GLU A 17 -16.35 -12.94 -4.10
CA GLU A 17 -17.80 -12.77 -3.92
C GLU A 17 -18.28 -13.19 -2.52
N ASN A 18 -17.74 -14.29 -1.98
CA ASN A 18 -18.08 -14.74 -0.64
C ASN A 18 -17.56 -13.78 0.43
N VAL A 19 -16.33 -13.26 0.27
CA VAL A 19 -15.79 -12.24 1.18
C VAL A 19 -16.60 -10.94 1.11
N TYR A 20 -16.98 -10.51 -0.10
CA TYR A 20 -17.83 -9.33 -0.31
C TYR A 20 -19.19 -9.47 0.40
N LYS A 21 -19.78 -10.68 0.41
CA LYS A 21 -21.04 -10.94 1.13
C LYS A 21 -20.87 -11.00 2.65
N ALA A 22 -19.66 -11.29 3.14
CA ALA A 22 -19.35 -11.50 4.55
C ALA A 22 -18.74 -10.27 5.24
N THR A 23 -18.48 -9.20 4.50
CA THR A 23 -17.83 -7.98 4.98
C THR A 23 -18.58 -6.75 4.46
N ASP A 24 -18.26 -5.58 5.01
CA ASP A 24 -18.71 -4.27 4.51
C ASP A 24 -17.82 -3.72 3.39
N LEU A 25 -16.81 -4.48 2.96
CA LEU A 25 -15.83 -4.07 1.97
C LEU A 25 -16.31 -4.29 0.55
N ASP A 26 -15.99 -3.35 -0.34
CA ASP A 26 -16.18 -3.55 -1.77
C ASP A 26 -15.12 -4.50 -2.37
N ARG A 27 -15.39 -5.04 -3.57
CA ARG A 27 -14.48 -5.97 -4.26
C ARG A 27 -13.09 -5.38 -4.52
N ASN A 28 -13.00 -4.08 -4.82
CA ASN A 28 -11.73 -3.41 -5.03
C ASN A 28 -10.96 -3.23 -3.72
N GLN A 29 -11.64 -2.93 -2.61
CA GLN A 29 -11.04 -2.89 -1.28
C GLN A 29 -10.50 -4.26 -0.87
N ILE A 30 -11.25 -5.34 -1.11
CA ILE A 30 -10.80 -6.72 -0.82
C ILE A 30 -9.53 -7.05 -1.61
N ILE A 31 -9.49 -6.72 -2.91
CA ILE A 31 -8.32 -6.98 -3.75
C ILE A 31 -7.12 -6.12 -3.33
N ARG A 32 -7.35 -4.84 -3.02
CA ARG A 32 -6.30 -3.93 -2.52
C ARG A 32 -5.76 -4.42 -1.18
N LEU A 33 -6.62 -4.87 -0.27
CA LEU A 33 -6.24 -5.43 1.02
C LEU A 33 -5.38 -6.68 0.85
N ALA A 34 -5.76 -7.57 -0.07
CA ALA A 34 -4.98 -8.78 -0.36
C ALA A 34 -3.55 -8.43 -0.80
N LEU A 35 -3.39 -7.47 -1.71
CA LEU A 35 -2.07 -6.99 -2.14
C LEU A 35 -1.30 -6.28 -1.01
N PHE A 36 -2.00 -5.43 -0.24
CA PHE A 36 -1.44 -4.69 0.88
C PHE A 36 -0.81 -5.63 1.90
N VAL A 37 -1.52 -6.68 2.32
CA VAL A 37 -1.02 -7.68 3.26
C VAL A 37 0.05 -8.58 2.62
N ALA A 38 -0.17 -9.03 1.38
CA ALA A 38 0.76 -9.91 0.68
C ALA A 38 2.17 -9.31 0.58
N ALA A 39 2.29 -8.00 0.33
CA ALA A 39 3.58 -7.32 0.26
C ALA A 39 4.42 -7.41 1.55
N HIS A 40 3.80 -7.67 2.71
CA HIS A 40 4.48 -7.91 3.98
C HIS A 40 4.63 -9.39 4.34
N SER A 41 3.87 -10.29 3.69
CA SER A 41 3.90 -11.73 3.95
C SER A 41 5.25 -12.38 3.57
N LYS A 42 5.75 -13.25 4.45
CA LYS A 42 6.96 -14.04 4.18
C LYS A 42 6.74 -15.07 3.08
N GLU A 43 5.55 -15.68 3.06
CA GLU A 43 5.12 -16.66 2.07
C GLU A 43 5.11 -16.05 0.67
N TYR A 44 4.50 -14.86 0.54
CA TYR A 44 4.48 -14.12 -0.72
C TYR A 44 5.90 -13.78 -1.20
N LYS A 45 6.76 -13.24 -0.32
CA LYS A 45 8.16 -12.94 -0.63
C LYS A 45 8.96 -14.18 -1.03
N SER A 46 8.73 -15.31 -0.36
CA SER A 46 9.38 -16.59 -0.69
C SER A 46 9.00 -17.10 -2.09
N ILE A 47 7.74 -16.92 -2.50
CA ILE A 47 7.31 -17.23 -3.87
C ILE A 47 8.00 -16.29 -4.86
N LEU A 48 7.98 -14.98 -4.63
CA LEU A 48 8.64 -14.00 -5.51
C LEU A 48 10.14 -14.29 -5.68
N GLN A 49 10.82 -14.70 -4.61
CA GLN A 49 12.25 -15.00 -4.63
C GLN A 49 12.60 -16.12 -5.62
N LYS A 50 11.70 -17.08 -5.84
CA LYS A 50 11.88 -18.17 -6.83
C LYS A 50 11.82 -17.67 -8.28
N HIS A 51 11.21 -16.51 -8.50
CA HIS A 51 11.04 -15.88 -9.81
C HIS A 51 11.92 -14.63 -9.97
N LYS A 52 12.87 -14.41 -9.06
CA LYS A 52 13.78 -13.26 -9.09
C LYS A 52 14.63 -13.31 -10.37
N ILE A 53 14.66 -12.19 -11.09
CA ILE A 53 15.54 -12.02 -12.25
C ILE A 53 16.89 -11.48 -11.75
N ALA A 54 17.93 -12.30 -11.90
CA ALA A 54 19.31 -11.95 -11.58
C ALA A 54 19.48 -11.34 -10.17
N ASP A 55 20.37 -10.36 -10.04
CA ASP A 55 20.78 -9.79 -8.75
C ASP A 55 19.85 -8.68 -8.23
N VAL A 56 18.79 -8.32 -8.95
CA VAL A 56 17.90 -7.21 -8.56
C VAL A 56 17.09 -7.56 -7.31
N PRO A 57 17.30 -6.88 -6.16
CA PRO A 57 16.59 -7.19 -4.92
C PRO A 57 15.07 -7.03 -5.08
N LEU A 58 14.30 -7.84 -4.33
CA LEU A 58 12.85 -7.66 -4.29
C LEU A 58 12.53 -6.33 -3.58
N PRO A 59 11.58 -5.55 -4.11
CA PRO A 59 11.18 -4.30 -3.49
C PRO A 59 10.48 -4.56 -2.14
N CYS A 60 10.68 -3.63 -1.21
CA CYS A 60 9.83 -3.51 -0.03
C CYS A 60 8.64 -2.59 -0.35
N PRO A 61 7.45 -2.83 0.21
CA PRO A 61 6.35 -1.87 0.11
C PRO A 61 6.72 -0.54 0.78
N ASP A 62 6.33 0.57 0.15
CA ASP A 62 6.53 1.93 0.70
C ASP A 62 5.48 2.30 1.78
N TRP A 63 4.57 1.38 2.07
CA TRP A 63 3.52 1.51 3.08
C TRP A 63 3.79 0.61 4.28
N GLY A 64 3.42 1.10 5.47
CA GLY A 64 3.33 0.33 6.70
C GLY A 64 2.01 -0.43 6.83
N LEU A 65 1.96 -1.39 7.75
CA LEU A 65 0.73 -2.14 8.08
C LEU A 65 -0.32 -1.25 8.79
N ASP A 66 0.11 -0.14 9.38
CA ASP A 66 -0.71 0.88 10.02
C ASP A 66 -1.25 1.93 9.03
N GLU A 67 -0.78 1.92 7.77
CA GLU A 67 -1.21 2.86 6.74
C GLU A 67 -2.40 2.31 5.93
N GLU A 68 -3.49 1.98 6.62
CA GLU A 68 -4.69 1.35 6.04
C GLU A 68 -5.28 2.12 4.84
N GLY A 69 -5.07 3.44 4.81
CA GLY A 69 -5.43 4.32 3.70
C GLY A 69 -5.05 3.77 2.32
N TYR A 70 -3.89 3.10 2.21
CA TYR A 70 -3.42 2.52 0.94
C TYR A 70 -4.37 1.46 0.36
N TRP A 71 -5.11 0.73 1.19
CA TRP A 71 -6.05 -0.29 0.72
C TRP A 71 -7.52 0.13 0.82
N THR A 72 -7.86 1.04 1.74
CA THR A 72 -9.23 1.55 1.90
C THR A 72 -9.57 2.59 0.84
N ASP A 73 -8.73 3.61 0.65
CA ASP A 73 -9.02 4.79 -0.16
C ASP A 73 -8.40 4.69 -1.57
N GLN A 74 -9.23 4.82 -2.60
CA GLN A 74 -8.79 4.65 -3.99
C GLN A 74 -7.73 5.68 -4.41
N ASN A 75 -7.80 6.88 -3.82
CA ASN A 75 -6.92 8.00 -4.12
C ASN A 75 -6.17 8.43 -2.86
N TYR A 76 -5.75 7.47 -2.02
CA TYR A 76 -4.97 7.78 -0.83
C TYR A 76 -3.71 8.55 -1.19
N ILE A 77 -3.51 9.67 -0.52
CA ILE A 77 -2.28 10.45 -0.59
C ILE A 77 -1.71 10.41 0.82
N LYS A 78 -0.57 9.73 0.96
CA LYS A 78 0.20 9.75 2.21
C LYS A 78 0.51 11.20 2.54
N LYS A 79 -0.02 11.68 3.66
CA LYS A 79 0.38 12.98 4.19
C LYS A 79 1.86 12.83 4.55
N GLN A 80 2.73 13.46 3.77
CA GLN A 80 4.09 13.63 4.21
C GLN A 80 4.00 14.33 5.55
N ASN A 81 4.58 13.71 6.59
CA ASN A 81 4.97 14.45 7.78
C ASN A 81 6.01 15.47 7.28
N LEU A 82 5.53 16.61 6.80
CA LEU A 82 6.33 17.83 6.79
C LEU A 82 6.70 17.98 8.25
N ALA A 83 7.95 17.63 8.60
CA ALA A 83 8.49 17.91 9.91
C ALA A 83 8.07 19.35 10.23
N PRO A 84 7.49 19.63 11.41
CA PRO A 84 7.01 20.96 11.71
C PRO A 84 8.18 21.92 11.52
N PHE A 85 8.13 22.74 10.47
CA PHE A 85 9.16 23.75 10.21
C PHE A 85 9.21 24.61 11.47
N LYS A 86 10.32 24.56 12.19
CA LYS A 86 10.52 25.42 13.37
C LYS A 86 10.87 26.80 12.86
N ILE A 87 9.86 27.65 12.69
CA ILE A 87 10.07 29.08 12.44
C ILE A 87 10.62 29.66 13.75
N THR A 88 11.89 30.07 13.72
CA THR A 88 12.53 30.74 14.86
C THR A 88 12.89 32.15 14.42
N GLU A 89 12.49 33.16 15.20
CA GLU A 89 12.89 34.55 14.99
C GLU A 89 14.09 34.88 15.88
N GLN A 90 15.22 35.21 15.26
CA GLN A 90 16.37 35.81 15.95
C GLN A 90 16.69 37.14 15.26
N GLY A 91 16.58 38.23 16.00
CA GLY A 91 16.98 39.56 15.52
C GLY A 91 16.20 40.07 14.29
N GLY A 92 14.93 39.70 14.13
CA GLY A 92 14.07 40.19 13.03
C GLY A 92 14.19 39.42 11.70
N ILE A 93 14.98 38.34 11.65
CA ILE A 93 15.10 37.48 10.47
C ILE A 93 14.35 36.17 10.73
N LYS A 94 13.43 35.81 9.82
CA LYS A 94 12.74 34.51 9.84
C LYS A 94 13.61 33.46 9.15
N ILE A 95 14.03 32.45 9.89
CA ILE A 95 14.82 31.33 9.37
C ILE A 95 13.90 30.10 9.23
N ILE A 96 13.88 29.49 8.04
CA ILE A 96 13.16 28.25 7.76
C ILE A 96 14.18 27.11 7.77
N LEU A 97 14.15 26.26 8.80
CA LEU A 97 14.96 25.05 8.90
C LEU A 97 14.09 23.85 8.54
N GLY A 98 14.51 23.12 7.51
CA GLY A 98 13.92 21.86 7.03
C GLY A 98 14.83 20.66 7.28
#